data_AF-A0A9X6ADD6-F1
#
_entry.id   AF-A0A9X6ADD6-F1
#
_cell.length_a   1.000
_cell.length_b   1.000
_cell.length_c   1.000
_cell.angle_alpha   90.00
_cell.angle_beta   90.00
_cell.angle_gamma   90.00
#
_symmetry.space_group_name_H-M   'P 1'
#
loop_
_entity.id
_entity.type
_entity.pdbx_description
1 polymer ?
#
loop_
_entity_poly.entity_id
_entity_poly.type
_entity_poly.pdbx_seq_one_letter_code
_entity_poly.pdbx_strand_id
1 'polypeptide(L)'
;RPLHADGLGLDDDAVAAYIAKYVTKGAGETGAGTDYRLTTWDDVGSVHVTDHVRALMRTCWRLGGLPEYKPLRTRAWAHTLGYRGHILTKSRAYSTTYAALRADRAEHQGHVHSDSPGTAADARWRYVGSGHTPGAALLAAGIAEDLAANRETAREELAVVRCWPGVASK
;
A
#
# COMPACT_ATOMS: atom_id res chain seq x y z
N ARG A 1 7.58 -17.90 -0.01
CA ARG A 1 8.75 -18.58 -0.63
C ARG A 1 9.92 -17.61 -0.57
N PRO A 2 11.07 -17.97 0.02
CA PRO A 2 12.26 -17.12 0.00
C PRO A 2 12.69 -16.87 -1.45
N LEU A 3 13.11 -15.65 -1.76
CA LEU A 3 13.69 -15.30 -3.06
C LEU A 3 15.17 -15.70 -3.01
N HIS A 4 15.55 -16.65 -3.84
CA HIS A 4 16.96 -17.01 -4.06
C HIS A 4 17.48 -16.19 -5.24
N ALA A 5 18.64 -15.56 -5.06
CA ALA A 5 19.32 -14.80 -6.10
C ALA A 5 20.44 -15.68 -6.65
N ASP A 6 20.14 -16.41 -7.71
CA ASP A 6 21.02 -17.41 -8.29
C ASP A 6 22.00 -16.74 -9.26
N GLY A 7 22.83 -15.80 -8.78
CA GLY A 7 23.97 -15.24 -9.51
C GLY A 7 23.71 -14.50 -10.85
N LEU A 8 22.51 -14.57 -11.42
CA LEU A 8 22.12 -14.01 -12.73
C LEU A 8 20.99 -12.97 -12.63
N GLY A 9 20.69 -12.50 -11.42
CA GLY A 9 19.56 -11.61 -11.15
C GLY A 9 18.30 -12.38 -10.73
N LEU A 10 17.36 -11.66 -10.11
CA LEU A 10 16.06 -12.21 -9.76
C LEU A 10 15.28 -12.50 -11.06
N ASP A 11 14.66 -13.68 -11.15
CA ASP A 11 13.73 -14.03 -12.23
C ASP A 11 12.69 -12.91 -12.42
N ASP A 12 12.53 -12.44 -13.65
CA ASP A 12 11.66 -11.29 -14.00
C ASP A 12 10.22 -11.53 -13.55
N ASP A 13 9.77 -12.79 -13.56
CA ASP A 13 8.44 -13.20 -13.05
C ASP A 13 8.34 -13.06 -11.53
N ALA A 14 9.42 -13.33 -10.80
CA ALA A 14 9.47 -13.15 -9.35
C ALA A 14 9.48 -11.67 -8.97
N VAL A 15 10.16 -10.83 -9.77
CA VAL A 15 10.14 -9.37 -9.61
C VAL A 15 8.75 -8.82 -9.94
N ALA A 16 8.12 -9.27 -11.04
CA ALA A 16 6.78 -8.87 -11.43
C ALA A 16 5.74 -9.25 -10.37
N ALA A 17 5.81 -10.46 -9.81
CA ALA A 17 4.94 -10.90 -8.72
C ALA A 17 5.17 -10.10 -7.44
N TYR A 18 6.43 -9.77 -7.12
CA TYR A 18 6.77 -8.93 -5.97
C TYR A 18 6.21 -7.51 -6.16
N ILE A 19 6.37 -6.90 -7.34
CA ILE A 19 5.80 -5.59 -7.64
C ILE A 19 4.27 -5.63 -7.58
N ALA A 20 3.64 -6.63 -8.20
CA ALA A 20 2.19 -6.80 -8.17
C ALA A 20 1.66 -6.85 -6.73
N LYS A 21 2.31 -7.64 -5.86
CA LYS A 21 1.99 -7.72 -4.43
C LYS A 21 1.94 -6.34 -3.77
N TYR A 22 2.94 -5.48 -3.97
CA TYR A 22 2.99 -4.16 -3.31
C TYR A 22 2.10 -3.11 -3.96
N VAL A 23 1.89 -3.20 -5.28
CA VAL A 23 0.91 -2.37 -5.99
C VAL A 23 -0.51 -2.67 -5.51
N THR A 24 -0.85 -3.94 -5.28
CA THR A 24 -2.15 -4.32 -4.71
C THR A 24 -2.24 -4.06 -3.20
N LYS A 25 -1.11 -4.02 -2.49
CA LYS A 25 -1.08 -3.71 -1.05
C LYS A 25 -1.47 -2.26 -0.78
N GLY A 26 -1.01 -1.33 -1.63
CA GLY A 26 -1.37 0.08 -1.54
C GLY A 26 -2.77 0.41 -2.09
N ALA A 27 -3.44 -0.51 -2.80
CA ALA A 27 -4.76 -0.27 -3.38
C ALA A 27 -5.88 -0.22 -2.33
N GLY A 28 -5.68 -0.83 -1.15
CA GLY A 28 -6.56 -0.65 0.01
C GLY A 28 -6.27 0.61 0.81
N GLU A 29 -5.04 1.14 0.73
CA GLU A 29 -4.57 2.32 1.48
C GLU A 29 -4.75 3.64 0.72
N THR A 30 -4.95 3.61 -0.59
CA THR A 30 -5.14 4.84 -1.39
C THR A 30 -6.42 5.61 -1.03
N GLY A 31 -7.34 5.04 -0.24
CA GLY A 31 -8.53 5.73 0.28
C GLY A 31 -9.42 6.35 -0.81
N ALA A 32 -9.22 5.92 -2.06
CA ALA A 32 -9.82 6.52 -3.24
C ALA A 32 -11.18 5.89 -3.48
N GLY A 33 -12.16 6.30 -2.66
CA GLY A 33 -13.52 5.84 -2.79
C GLY A 33 -13.96 4.84 -1.71
N THR A 34 -15.05 4.13 -1.99
CA THR A 34 -15.62 3.05 -1.15
C THR A 34 -15.71 1.75 -1.93
N ASP A 35 -15.69 0.63 -1.21
CA ASP A 35 -15.86 -0.73 -1.73
C ASP A 35 -17.31 -1.06 -2.10
N TYR A 36 -18.27 -0.24 -1.64
CA TYR A 36 -19.70 -0.35 -1.98
C TYR A 36 -20.20 0.87 -2.76
N ARG A 37 -21.31 0.69 -3.49
CA ARG A 37 -21.95 1.74 -4.28
C ARG A 37 -22.68 2.75 -3.41
N LEU A 38 -22.60 4.02 -3.79
CA LEU A 38 -23.40 5.12 -3.24
C LEU A 38 -24.63 5.30 -4.14
N THR A 39 -25.81 5.11 -3.58
CA THR A 39 -27.09 5.11 -4.31
C THR A 39 -27.87 6.40 -4.12
N THR A 40 -27.64 7.10 -3.02
CA THR A 40 -28.25 8.37 -2.68
C THR A 40 -27.20 9.47 -2.55
N TRP A 41 -27.65 10.72 -2.50
CA TRP A 41 -26.78 11.85 -2.20
C TRP A 41 -26.32 11.84 -0.73
N ASP A 42 -27.18 11.40 0.19
CA ASP A 42 -26.89 11.35 1.62
C ASP A 42 -25.82 10.29 1.95
N ASP A 43 -25.75 9.21 1.16
CA ASP A 43 -24.68 8.20 1.25
C ASP A 43 -23.29 8.85 1.11
N VAL A 44 -23.17 9.91 0.29
CA VAL A 44 -21.90 10.66 0.11
C VAL A 44 -21.53 11.46 1.36
N GLY A 45 -22.51 11.85 2.18
CA GLY A 45 -22.30 12.58 3.42
C GLY A 45 -21.83 11.68 4.56
N SER A 46 -22.26 10.42 4.58
CA SER A 46 -22.01 9.47 5.67
C SER A 46 -20.71 8.67 5.54
N VAL A 47 -20.16 8.55 4.32
CA VAL A 47 -18.91 7.82 4.07
C VAL A 47 -17.70 8.41 4.79
N HIS A 48 -16.91 7.53 5.40
CA HIS A 48 -15.65 7.84 6.08
C HIS A 48 -14.52 7.96 5.07
N VAL A 49 -14.34 9.15 4.51
CA VAL A 49 -13.31 9.50 3.53
C VAL A 49 -12.80 10.92 3.81
N THR A 50 -11.65 11.28 3.24
CA THR A 50 -11.15 12.66 3.33
C THR A 50 -12.11 13.65 2.65
N ASP A 51 -12.04 14.93 3.05
CA ASP A 51 -12.88 15.98 2.47
C ASP A 51 -12.69 16.11 0.95
N HIS A 52 -11.45 15.93 0.48
CA HIS A 52 -11.15 15.95 -0.96
C HIS A 52 -11.88 14.85 -1.71
N VAL A 53 -11.80 13.60 -1.22
CA VAL A 53 -12.49 12.44 -1.81
C VAL A 53 -14.00 12.66 -1.81
N ARG A 54 -14.54 13.17 -0.70
CA ARG A 54 -15.97 13.53 -0.60
C ARG A 54 -16.38 14.59 -1.62
N ALA A 55 -15.54 15.60 -1.85
CA ALA A 55 -15.81 16.63 -2.85
C ALA A 55 -15.85 16.04 -4.28
N LEU A 56 -14.95 15.10 -4.60
CA LEU A 56 -14.95 14.38 -5.87
C LEU A 56 -16.22 13.52 -6.05
N MET A 57 -16.65 12.80 -5.02
CA MET A 57 -17.90 12.03 -5.04
C MET A 57 -19.13 12.92 -5.30
N ARG A 58 -19.22 14.06 -4.60
CA ARG A 58 -20.28 15.06 -4.82
C ARG A 58 -20.26 15.61 -6.24
N THR A 59 -19.07 15.83 -6.80
CA THR A 59 -18.89 16.30 -8.18
C THR A 59 -19.39 15.26 -9.17
N CYS A 60 -19.05 13.99 -8.99
CA CYS A 60 -19.58 12.89 -9.79
C CYS A 60 -21.11 12.84 -9.76
N TRP A 61 -21.71 13.04 -8.58
CA TRP A 61 -23.17 13.09 -8.43
C TRP A 61 -23.81 14.29 -9.14
N ARG A 62 -23.19 15.47 -9.07
CA ARG A 62 -23.65 16.67 -9.79
C ARG A 62 -23.58 16.45 -11.31
N LEU A 63 -22.42 16.03 -11.82
CA LEU A 63 -22.20 15.78 -13.25
C LEU A 63 -23.13 14.69 -13.78
N GLY A 64 -23.36 13.62 -13.02
CA GLY A 64 -24.27 12.54 -13.45
C GLY A 64 -25.75 12.91 -13.45
N GLY A 65 -26.10 14.12 -12.99
CA GLY A 65 -27.43 14.71 -13.17
C GLY A 65 -27.60 15.48 -14.47
N LEU A 66 -26.51 15.77 -15.18
CA LEU A 66 -26.54 16.55 -16.42
C LEU A 66 -26.80 15.63 -17.62
N PRO A 67 -27.73 15.98 -18.53
CA PRO A 67 -28.07 15.14 -19.69
C PRO A 67 -26.87 14.83 -20.59
N GLU A 68 -25.99 15.80 -20.76
CA GLU A 68 -24.74 15.73 -21.53
C GLU A 68 -23.77 14.64 -21.04
N TYR A 69 -23.77 14.31 -19.75
CA TYR A 69 -22.90 13.30 -19.16
C TYR A 69 -23.61 11.97 -18.85
N LYS A 70 -24.87 11.81 -19.26
CA LYS A 70 -25.66 10.58 -19.06
C LYS A 70 -24.93 9.30 -19.50
N PRO A 71 -24.20 9.26 -20.64
CA PRO A 71 -23.48 8.05 -21.07
C PRO A 71 -22.35 7.64 -20.12
N LEU A 72 -21.74 8.59 -19.40
CA LEU A 72 -20.61 8.36 -18.50
C LEU A 72 -21.05 7.68 -17.19
N ARG A 73 -22.33 7.81 -16.81
CA ARG A 73 -22.92 7.17 -15.62
C ARG A 73 -22.15 7.49 -14.33
N THR A 74 -21.60 8.69 -14.19
CA THR A 74 -20.73 9.09 -13.06
C THR A 74 -21.37 8.93 -11.68
N ARG A 75 -22.70 9.09 -11.55
CA ARG A 75 -23.46 8.77 -10.31
C ARG A 75 -23.31 7.31 -9.91
N ALA A 76 -23.46 6.39 -10.85
CA ALA A 76 -23.39 4.94 -10.57
C ALA A 76 -22.00 4.50 -10.11
N TRP A 77 -20.98 5.30 -10.42
CA TRP A 77 -19.57 5.04 -10.12
C TRP A 77 -18.98 6.07 -9.15
N ALA A 78 -19.80 6.80 -8.39
CA ALA A 78 -19.29 7.81 -7.45
C ALA A 78 -18.38 7.21 -6.37
N HIS A 79 -18.69 5.98 -5.93
CA HIS A 79 -17.85 5.20 -5.02
C HIS A 79 -16.44 4.92 -5.56
N THR A 80 -16.22 4.98 -6.87
CA THR A 80 -14.89 4.86 -7.52
C THR A 80 -14.48 6.16 -8.21
N LEU A 81 -14.97 7.30 -7.72
CA LEU A 81 -14.69 8.65 -8.22
C LEU A 81 -15.00 8.82 -9.73
N GLY A 82 -16.06 8.13 -10.20
CA GLY A 82 -16.56 8.21 -11.56
C GLY A 82 -15.96 7.18 -12.52
N TYR A 83 -15.01 6.35 -12.08
CA TYR A 83 -14.37 5.34 -12.92
C TYR A 83 -15.12 4.01 -12.94
N ARG A 84 -15.39 3.48 -14.14
CA ARG A 84 -16.08 2.20 -14.35
C ARG A 84 -15.14 0.99 -14.19
N GLY A 85 -14.35 0.95 -13.12
CA GLY A 85 -13.29 -0.03 -12.85
C GLY A 85 -12.38 0.41 -11.69
N HIS A 86 -11.17 -0.16 -11.58
CA HIS A 86 -10.18 0.34 -10.63
C HIS A 86 -9.76 1.77 -10.99
N ILE A 87 -9.71 2.67 -10.00
CA ILE A 87 -9.22 4.04 -10.21
C ILE A 87 -7.75 4.06 -10.70
N LEU A 88 -7.01 2.99 -10.44
CA LEU A 88 -5.66 2.73 -10.90
C LEU A 88 -5.64 1.91 -12.20
N THR A 89 -6.42 2.27 -13.22
CA THR A 89 -6.17 1.73 -14.57
C THR A 89 -5.15 2.60 -15.27
N LYS A 90 -3.97 2.04 -15.56
CA LYS A 90 -3.00 2.66 -16.49
C LYS A 90 -3.73 3.00 -17.78
N SER A 91 -3.86 4.29 -18.11
CA SER A 91 -4.41 4.69 -19.40
C SER A 91 -3.29 4.65 -20.43
N ARG A 92 -3.55 4.11 -21.63
CA ARG A 92 -2.51 4.04 -22.67
C ARG A 92 -2.10 5.43 -23.19
N ALA A 93 -2.99 6.42 -23.07
CA ALA A 93 -2.78 7.79 -23.55
C ALA A 93 -2.09 8.71 -22.54
N TYR A 94 -2.27 8.48 -21.23
CA TYR A 94 -1.78 9.37 -20.18
C TYR A 94 -0.84 8.70 -19.17
N SER A 95 -0.60 7.39 -19.27
CA SER A 95 0.34 6.68 -18.40
C SER A 95 1.58 6.25 -19.16
N THR A 96 2.76 6.60 -18.64
CA THR A 96 4.05 6.12 -19.15
C THR A 96 4.31 4.68 -18.70
N THR A 97 5.14 3.95 -19.44
CA THR A 97 5.51 2.58 -19.08
C THR A 97 6.65 2.59 -18.06
N TYR A 98 6.70 1.56 -17.21
CA TYR A 98 7.88 1.34 -16.35
C TYR A 98 9.17 1.15 -17.18
N ALA A 99 9.06 0.69 -18.43
CA ALA A 99 10.19 0.61 -19.34
C ALA A 99 10.68 2.01 -19.75
N ALA A 100 9.77 2.90 -20.16
CA ALA A 100 10.10 4.30 -20.48
C ALA A 100 10.71 5.02 -19.27
N LEU A 101 10.13 4.89 -18.08
CA LEU A 101 10.71 5.45 -16.85
C LEU A 101 12.07 4.85 -16.48
N ARG A 102 12.39 3.62 -16.89
CA ARG A 102 13.72 3.02 -16.69
C ARG A 102 14.73 3.55 -17.71
N ALA A 103 14.30 3.71 -18.96
CA ALA A 103 15.12 4.30 -20.03
C ALA A 103 15.50 5.75 -19.69
N ASP A 104 14.55 6.61 -19.33
CA ASP A 104 14.80 8.01 -18.94
C ASP A 104 15.78 8.10 -17.75
N ARG A 105 15.65 7.21 -16.76
CA ARG A 105 16.59 7.17 -15.63
C ARG A 105 17.98 6.73 -16.08
N ALA A 106 18.09 5.73 -16.95
CA ALA A 106 19.38 5.26 -17.45
C ALA A 106 20.09 6.36 -18.27
N GLU A 107 19.35 7.08 -19.10
CA GLU A 107 19.84 8.24 -19.85
C GLU A 107 20.31 9.35 -18.89
N HIS A 108 19.48 9.73 -17.92
CA HIS A 108 19.85 10.73 -16.91
C HIS A 108 21.09 10.33 -16.10
N GLN A 109 21.18 9.07 -15.66
CA GLN A 109 22.37 8.56 -14.96
C GLN A 109 23.60 8.55 -15.87
N GLY A 110 23.45 8.20 -17.16
CA GLY A 110 24.52 8.25 -18.14
C GLY A 110 25.08 9.67 -18.34
N HIS A 111 24.20 10.68 -18.35
CA HIS A 111 24.60 12.09 -18.39
C HIS A 111 25.28 12.56 -17.10
N VAL A 112 24.82 12.09 -15.93
CA VAL A 112 25.46 12.41 -14.64
C VAL A 112 26.83 11.72 -14.51
N HIS A 113 27.01 10.54 -15.11
CA HIS A 113 28.28 9.80 -15.12
C HIS A 113 29.29 10.30 -16.17
N SER A 114 28.84 10.95 -17.25
CA SER A 114 29.72 11.48 -18.30
C SER A 114 30.42 12.78 -17.91
N ASP A 115 29.82 13.58 -17.03
CA ASP A 115 30.35 14.90 -16.63
C ASP A 115 31.20 14.85 -15.34
N SER A 116 31.37 13.69 -14.72
CA SER A 116 32.18 13.53 -13.51
C SER A 116 33.41 12.67 -13.80
N PRO A 117 34.64 13.11 -13.49
CA PRO A 117 35.83 12.31 -13.72
C PRO A 117 35.78 11.04 -12.84
N GLY A 118 35.44 9.92 -13.47
CA GLY A 118 35.75 8.54 -13.07
C GLY A 118 35.44 8.16 -11.63
N THR A 119 34.16 7.95 -11.28
CA THR A 119 33.82 7.08 -10.14
C THR A 119 33.42 5.71 -10.67
N ALA A 120 34.36 4.76 -10.65
CA ALA A 120 34.08 3.36 -10.91
C ALA A 120 33.24 2.81 -9.74
N ALA A 121 31.96 2.55 -9.99
CA ALA A 121 31.11 1.87 -9.03
C ALA A 121 31.51 0.39 -8.98
N ASP A 122 32.31 -0.01 -7.99
CA ASP A 122 32.63 -1.41 -7.72
C ASP A 122 31.38 -2.11 -7.16
N ALA A 123 30.56 -2.65 -8.07
CA ALA A 123 29.27 -3.30 -7.75
C ALA A 123 29.44 -4.77 -7.32
N ARG A 124 30.51 -5.10 -6.58
CA ARG A 124 30.72 -6.45 -6.07
C ARG A 124 30.00 -6.62 -4.73
N TRP A 125 28.81 -7.20 -4.77
CA TRP A 125 28.10 -7.59 -3.56
C TRP A 125 28.67 -8.91 -3.05
N ARG A 126 29.38 -8.88 -1.92
CA ARG A 126 29.78 -10.09 -1.19
C ARG A 126 28.83 -10.30 -0.03
N TYR A 127 28.34 -11.52 0.11
CA TYR A 127 27.58 -11.92 1.29
C TYR A 127 28.41 -11.71 2.57
N VAL A 128 27.91 -10.86 3.48
CA VAL A 128 28.57 -10.53 4.76
C VAL A 128 28.05 -11.39 5.91
N GLY A 129 26.87 -11.98 5.78
CA GLY A 129 26.25 -12.87 6.76
C GLY A 129 24.75 -12.64 6.91
N SER A 130 24.10 -13.51 7.68
CA SER A 130 22.70 -13.40 8.10
C SER A 130 22.57 -13.84 9.55
N GLY A 131 21.72 -13.17 10.33
CA GLY A 131 21.53 -13.44 11.75
C GLY A 131 21.85 -12.22 12.60
N HIS A 132 21.59 -12.33 13.90
CA HIS A 132 21.93 -11.28 14.85
C HIS A 132 23.43 -11.33 15.15
N THR A 133 24.07 -10.17 15.26
CA THR A 133 25.37 -10.09 15.95
C THR A 133 25.21 -10.61 17.38
N PRO A 134 26.29 -11.04 18.07
CA PRO A 134 26.17 -11.49 19.46
C PRO A 134 25.42 -10.49 20.36
N GLY A 135 25.62 -9.18 20.18
CA GLY A 135 24.87 -8.14 20.89
C GLY A 135 23.41 -8.03 20.46
N ALA A 136 23.10 -8.13 19.15
CA ALA A 136 21.73 -8.11 18.67
C ALA A 136 20.94 -9.36 19.09
N ALA A 137 21.61 -10.49 19.34
CA ALA A 137 20.97 -11.70 19.83
C ALA A 137 20.48 -11.53 21.28
N LEU A 138 21.25 -10.81 22.11
CA LEU A 138 20.84 -10.45 23.47
C LEU A 138 19.65 -9.49 23.47
N LEU A 139 19.65 -8.49 22.57
CA LEU A 139 18.50 -7.59 22.40
C LEU A 139 17.25 -8.35 21.95
N ALA A 140 17.39 -9.27 20.99
CA ALA A 140 16.28 -10.09 20.52
C ALA A 140 15.73 -11.01 21.63
N ALA A 141 16.59 -11.57 22.47
CA ALA A 141 16.19 -12.37 23.64
C ALA A 141 15.41 -11.53 24.65
N GLY A 142 15.88 -10.33 24.98
CA GLY A 142 15.17 -9.42 25.89
C GLY A 142 13.78 -9.04 25.37
N ILE A 143 13.65 -8.71 24.07
CA ILE A 143 12.35 -8.43 23.45
C ILE A 143 11.41 -9.64 23.53
N ALA A 144 11.94 -10.85 23.37
CA ALA A 144 11.14 -12.07 23.46
C ALA A 144 10.65 -12.34 24.90
N GLU A 145 11.49 -12.09 25.89
CA GLU A 145 11.16 -12.18 27.32
C GLU A 145 10.08 -11.15 27.69
N ASP A 146 10.25 -9.89 27.29
CA ASP A 146 9.28 -8.82 27.52
C ASP A 146 7.91 -9.17 26.92
N LEU A 147 7.90 -9.74 25.71
CA LEU A 147 6.66 -10.14 25.04
C LEU A 147 5.99 -11.33 25.74
N ALA A 148 6.76 -12.24 26.31
CA ALA A 148 6.23 -13.37 27.09
C ALA A 148 5.60 -12.87 28.40
N ALA A 149 6.30 -12.00 29.14
CA ALA A 149 5.81 -11.39 30.37
C ALA A 149 4.54 -10.58 30.13
N ASN A 150 4.53 -9.72 29.10
CA ASN A 150 3.35 -8.93 28.73
C ASN A 150 2.13 -9.79 28.41
N ARG A 151 2.33 -10.97 27.79
CA ARG A 151 1.24 -11.91 27.51
C ARG A 151 0.72 -12.60 28.77
N GLU A 152 1.57 -12.87 29.75
CA GLU A 152 1.18 -13.44 31.04
C GLU A 152 0.38 -12.41 31.84
N THR A 153 0.90 -11.19 32.01
CA THR A 153 0.18 -10.09 32.65
C THR A 153 -1.17 -9.84 31.97
N ALA A 154 -1.22 -9.79 30.64
CA ALA A 154 -2.49 -9.63 29.93
C ALA A 154 -3.50 -10.76 30.21
N ARG A 155 -3.04 -12.01 30.40
CA ARG A 155 -3.92 -13.13 30.77
C ARG A 155 -4.42 -13.01 32.20
N GLU A 156 -3.56 -12.61 33.14
CA GLU A 156 -3.91 -12.39 34.54
C GLU A 156 -4.94 -11.26 34.66
N GLU A 157 -4.70 -10.12 34.01
CA GLU A 157 -5.64 -8.99 33.95
C GLU A 157 -6.99 -9.40 33.37
N LEU A 158 -7.00 -10.18 32.27
CA LEU A 158 -8.24 -10.71 31.69
C LEU A 158 -8.96 -11.72 32.61
N ALA A 159 -8.22 -12.50 33.40
CA ALA A 159 -8.78 -13.45 34.36
C ALA A 159 -9.37 -12.72 35.58
N VAL A 160 -8.71 -11.67 36.07
CA VAL A 160 -9.20 -10.80 37.15
C VAL A 160 -10.48 -10.09 36.72
N VAL A 161 -10.51 -9.50 35.52
CA VAL A 161 -11.72 -8.87 34.96
C VAL A 161 -12.88 -9.87 34.84
N ARG A 162 -12.61 -11.14 34.48
CA ARG A 162 -13.64 -12.18 34.40
C ARG A 162 -14.10 -12.72 35.75
N CYS A 163 -13.27 -12.66 36.78
CA CYS A 163 -13.55 -13.19 38.12
C CYS A 163 -14.20 -12.16 39.05
N TRP A 164 -14.33 -10.89 38.64
CA TRP A 164 -14.93 -9.85 39.47
C TRP A 164 -16.43 -10.11 39.72
N PRO A 165 -16.86 -10.45 40.95
CA PRO A 165 -18.27 -10.65 41.26
C PRO A 165 -18.90 -9.29 41.52
N GLY A 166 -19.46 -8.66 40.48
CA GLY A 166 -19.89 -7.26 40.63
C GLY A 166 -20.81 -6.66 39.57
N VAL A 167 -21.37 -7.42 38.62
CA VAL A 167 -22.46 -6.91 37.78
C VAL A 167 -23.69 -7.80 37.93
N ALA A 168 -24.30 -7.73 39.11
CA ALA A 168 -25.71 -8.06 39.25
C ALA A 168 -26.49 -6.95 38.53
N SER A 169 -27.00 -7.29 37.34
CA SER A 169 -28.00 -6.52 36.60
C SER A 169 -29.13 -6.09 37.55
N LYS A 170 -29.38 -4.79 37.62
CA LYS A 170 -30.70 -4.22 37.88
C LYS A 170 -31.29 -3.75 36.56
#